data_AF-A0AAN9B6F9-F1
#
_entry.id   AF-A0AAN9B6F9-F1
#
_cell.length_a   1.000
_cell.length_b   1.000
_cell.length_c   1.000
_cell.angle_alpha   90.00
_cell.angle_beta   90.00
_cell.angle_gamma   90.00
#
_symmetry.space_group_name_H-M   'P 1'
#
loop_
_entity.id
_entity.type
_entity.pdbx_description
1 polymer ?
#
loop_
_entity_poly.entity_id
_entity_poly.type
_entity_poly.pdbx_seq_one_letter_code
_entity_poly.pdbx_strand_id
1 'polypeptide(L)'
;MSRVSNWFGGGRDPEATSRLLVSVYFQQPASMPRRGLSRTSRRILLTTSIWSVIIIVLAFFLTYTVLLVTVDRPFLKASDSAAAFPGTGYGRPRVKFLGRNFGSKNGTSLQFAAGLNRRKRFWSPKDLDDRTSDLPDCKHGALFIIIITSSPDHFELRSEIRKTWCDTKNASADVWQCVFLVGQTLDENIRTRLKDESQRHRDILRGNYLDSYRNLTMKVMHGLAWLTTKCEAPYVLKTDDDCYVNTLLLWQFLVHHNKQTTGLYAGNMVVKTHKRKVIRDPNEKWSVSVEDYRPEYYPMYASGSGYAISFDVVTKLVEESQFIKPIPNEDAYIGIVMDRLGVQPTLSGRFTLSSTGLRVCNFKYIFVAHGVLAGVHQEMHNKMLAAQTECRKDDDVTSWY
;
A
#
# COMPACT_ATOMS: atom_id res chain seq x y z
N MET A 1 -27.25 21.69 -73.06
CA MET A 1 -28.07 20.53 -73.48
C MET A 1 -28.07 19.51 -72.34
N SER A 2 -29.27 19.18 -71.81
CA SER A 2 -29.71 18.09 -70.89
C SER A 2 -28.81 17.65 -69.71
N ARG A 3 -29.15 17.93 -68.43
CA ARG A 3 -30.17 17.32 -67.51
C ARG A 3 -29.69 16.01 -66.83
N VAL A 4 -29.50 15.97 -65.49
CA VAL A 4 -30.45 15.53 -64.41
C VAL A 4 -30.60 13.99 -64.40
N SER A 5 -30.57 13.16 -63.34
CA SER A 5 -30.88 13.22 -61.90
C SER A 5 -30.49 11.89 -61.22
N ASN A 6 -30.32 11.94 -59.89
CA ASN A 6 -30.69 10.97 -58.83
C ASN A 6 -31.41 9.68 -59.25
N TRP A 7 -31.18 8.58 -58.51
CA TRP A 7 -32.27 7.71 -58.02
C TRP A 7 -31.81 7.01 -56.71
N PHE A 8 -32.43 7.39 -55.60
CA PHE A 8 -32.51 6.60 -54.37
C PHE A 8 -33.50 5.45 -54.59
N GLY A 9 -33.30 4.30 -53.93
CA GLY A 9 -34.45 3.44 -53.60
C GLY A 9 -34.16 1.94 -53.42
N GLY A 10 -34.01 1.54 -52.16
CA GLY A 10 -34.74 0.38 -51.62
C GLY A 10 -34.14 -1.02 -51.75
N GLY A 11 -34.23 -1.77 -50.65
CA GLY A 11 -34.34 -3.23 -50.70
C GLY A 11 -33.22 -3.99 -50.00
N ARG A 12 -33.56 -4.59 -48.84
CA ARG A 12 -32.75 -5.55 -48.10
C ARG A 12 -32.57 -6.85 -48.90
N ASP A 13 -31.34 -7.36 -48.97
CA ASP A 13 -31.05 -8.80 -48.92
C ASP A 13 -29.55 -9.08 -48.58
N PRO A 14 -29.20 -9.68 -47.43
CA PRO A 14 -27.80 -9.99 -47.08
C PRO A 14 -27.22 -11.27 -47.74
N GLU A 15 -27.98 -11.98 -48.59
CA GLU A 15 -27.51 -13.26 -49.19
C GLU A 15 -26.97 -13.16 -50.63
N ALA A 16 -26.95 -11.97 -51.24
CA ALA A 16 -26.50 -11.80 -52.64
C ALA A 16 -25.01 -11.42 -52.81
N THR A 17 -24.32 -10.96 -51.77
CA THR A 17 -22.89 -10.58 -51.82
C THR A 17 -21.92 -11.74 -51.58
N SER A 18 -22.43 -12.92 -51.20
CA SER A 18 -21.63 -14.12 -50.90
C SER A 18 -21.42 -15.06 -52.10
N ARG A 19 -22.01 -14.76 -53.27
CA ARG A 19 -21.92 -15.62 -54.49
C ARG A 19 -21.27 -14.97 -55.70
N LEU A 20 -20.73 -13.75 -55.58
CA LEU A 20 -20.06 -13.02 -56.68
C LEU A 20 -18.55 -12.81 -56.49
N LEU A 21 -17.95 -13.32 -55.41
CA LEU A 21 -16.49 -13.33 -55.21
C LEU A 21 -15.83 -14.71 -55.44
N VAL A 22 -16.58 -15.72 -55.88
CA VAL A 22 -16.08 -17.10 -56.08
C VAL A 22 -15.95 -17.50 -57.56
N SER A 23 -16.29 -16.63 -58.52
CA SER A 23 -16.33 -16.98 -59.96
C SER A 23 -15.44 -16.15 -60.89
N VAL A 24 -14.43 -15.42 -60.40
CA VAL A 24 -13.53 -14.62 -61.26
C VAL A 24 -12.04 -14.97 -61.12
N TYR A 25 -11.68 -16.06 -60.44
CA TYR A 25 -10.27 -16.49 -60.32
C TYR A 25 -9.93 -17.86 -60.90
N PHE A 26 -10.83 -18.50 -61.65
CA PHE A 26 -10.52 -19.69 -62.45
C PHE A 26 -10.75 -19.44 -63.94
N GLN A 27 -9.91 -18.59 -64.51
CA GLN A 27 -9.57 -18.66 -65.93
C GLN A 27 -8.08 -18.96 -66.03
N GLN A 28 -7.75 -20.17 -66.48
CA GLN A 28 -6.39 -20.52 -66.89
C GLN A 28 -6.05 -19.78 -68.19
N PRO A 29 -4.95 -19.02 -68.26
CA PRO A 29 -4.28 -18.77 -69.52
C PRO A 29 -3.18 -19.81 -69.74
N ALA A 30 -3.00 -20.10 -71.03
CA ALA A 30 -2.08 -21.06 -71.59
C ALA A 30 -0.62 -20.91 -71.12
N SER A 31 0.05 -22.06 -71.14
CA SER A 31 1.49 -22.29 -71.02
C SER A 31 2.42 -21.11 -71.38
N MET A 32 3.10 -20.56 -70.36
CA MET A 32 4.37 -19.84 -70.50
C MET A 32 5.49 -20.60 -69.78
N PRO A 33 6.73 -20.61 -70.31
CA PRO A 33 7.83 -21.37 -69.73
C PRO A 33 8.27 -20.76 -68.40
N ARG A 34 8.20 -21.55 -67.31
CA ARG A 34 8.74 -21.19 -65.99
C ARG A 34 10.27 -21.17 -66.05
N ARG A 35 10.87 -20.02 -66.32
CA ARG A 35 12.25 -19.75 -65.87
C ARG A 35 12.23 -19.54 -64.37
N GLY A 36 12.77 -20.49 -63.61
CA GLY A 36 12.85 -20.41 -62.16
C GLY A 36 13.71 -19.21 -61.73
N LEU A 37 13.19 -18.40 -60.79
CA LEU A 37 13.95 -17.34 -60.13
C LEU A 37 15.22 -17.91 -59.51
N SER A 38 16.36 -17.27 -59.81
CA SER A 38 17.67 -17.62 -59.25
C SER A 38 17.63 -17.62 -57.72
N ARG A 39 18.52 -18.39 -57.08
CA ARG A 39 18.64 -18.42 -55.60
C ARG A 39 18.85 -17.01 -55.01
N THR A 40 19.55 -16.14 -55.72
CA THR A 40 19.77 -14.73 -55.35
C THR A 40 18.47 -13.95 -55.37
N SER A 41 17.65 -14.09 -56.42
CA SER A 41 16.36 -13.40 -56.54
C SER A 41 15.35 -13.85 -55.48
N ARG A 42 15.36 -15.13 -55.08
CA ARG A 42 14.51 -15.62 -53.97
C ARG A 42 14.92 -15.06 -52.61
N ARG A 43 16.23 -14.93 -52.35
CA ARG A 43 16.73 -14.30 -51.11
C ARG A 43 16.34 -12.83 -51.03
N ILE A 44 16.46 -12.09 -52.14
CA ILE A 44 16.07 -10.67 -52.20
C ILE A 44 14.57 -10.52 -51.95
N LEU A 45 13.72 -11.34 -52.58
CA LEU A 45 12.27 -11.28 -52.36
C LEU A 45 11.87 -11.58 -50.90
N LEU A 46 12.53 -12.56 -50.27
CA LEU A 46 12.29 -12.89 -48.86
C LEU A 46 12.73 -11.76 -47.93
N THR A 47 13.90 -11.16 -48.16
CA THR A 47 14.38 -10.06 -47.32
C THR A 47 13.49 -8.83 -47.50
N THR A 48 13.10 -8.48 -48.73
CA THR A 48 12.17 -7.35 -48.96
C THR A 48 10.82 -7.59 -48.31
N SER A 49 10.29 -8.82 -48.36
CA SER A 49 9.02 -9.17 -47.71
C SER A 49 9.07 -9.05 -46.19
N ILE A 50 10.17 -9.49 -45.56
CA ILE A 50 10.34 -9.40 -44.10
C ILE A 50 10.45 -7.92 -43.67
N TRP A 51 11.23 -7.12 -44.38
CA TRP A 51 11.36 -5.69 -44.09
C TRP A 51 10.04 -4.93 -44.28
N SER A 52 9.23 -5.27 -45.29
CA SER A 52 7.90 -4.68 -45.46
C SER A 52 6.97 -4.96 -44.28
N VAL A 53 6.98 -6.19 -43.74
CA VAL A 53 6.16 -6.55 -42.56
C VAL A 53 6.62 -5.79 -41.31
N ILE A 54 7.93 -5.69 -41.09
CA ILE A 54 8.50 -4.94 -39.94
C ILE A 54 8.09 -3.46 -40.01
N ILE A 55 8.18 -2.83 -41.18
CA ILE A 55 7.80 -1.42 -41.38
C ILE A 55 6.31 -1.20 -41.07
N ILE A 56 5.43 -2.11 -41.52
CA ILE A 56 3.99 -2.01 -41.26
C ILE A 56 3.69 -2.12 -39.75
N VAL A 57 4.34 -3.05 -39.05
CA VAL A 57 4.15 -3.22 -37.60
C VAL A 57 4.62 -1.98 -36.85
N LEU A 58 5.79 -1.43 -37.18
CA LEU A 58 6.32 -0.21 -36.56
C LEU A 58 5.43 1.01 -36.82
N ALA A 59 4.90 1.16 -38.04
CA ALA A 59 3.95 2.23 -38.36
C ALA A 59 2.66 2.11 -37.53
N PHE A 60 2.16 0.89 -37.33
CA PHE A 60 0.97 0.65 -36.50
C PHE A 60 1.22 1.04 -35.04
N PHE A 61 2.34 0.64 -34.45
CA PHE A 61 2.72 1.04 -33.08
C PHE A 61 2.86 2.56 -32.93
N LEU A 62 3.46 3.24 -33.92
CA LEU A 62 3.61 4.70 -33.91
C LEU A 62 2.25 5.40 -33.99
N THR A 63 1.35 4.96 -34.88
CA THR A 63 0.00 5.54 -34.97
C THR A 63 -0.82 5.29 -33.71
N TYR A 64 -0.72 4.11 -33.10
CA TYR A 64 -1.42 3.76 -31.87
C TYR A 64 -0.96 4.60 -30.67
N THR A 65 0.35 4.82 -30.54
CA THR A 65 0.93 5.68 -29.50
C THR A 65 0.55 7.14 -29.67
N VAL A 66 0.53 7.67 -30.91
CA VAL A 66 0.01 9.02 -31.19
C VAL A 66 -1.49 9.13 -30.85
N LEU A 67 -2.29 8.10 -31.14
CA LEU A 67 -3.71 8.09 -30.80
C LEU A 67 -3.94 8.11 -29.28
N LEU A 68 -3.15 7.36 -28.51
CA LEU A 68 -3.21 7.35 -27.05
C LEU A 68 -2.79 8.70 -26.44
N VAL A 69 -1.86 9.42 -27.06
CA VAL A 69 -1.42 10.75 -26.58
C VAL A 69 -2.40 11.86 -26.97
N THR A 70 -3.14 11.72 -28.06
CA THR A 70 -4.01 12.78 -28.60
C THR A 70 -5.46 12.74 -28.11
N VAL A 71 -5.95 11.58 -27.63
CA VAL A 71 -7.38 11.41 -27.29
C VAL A 71 -7.74 11.74 -25.83
N ASP A 72 -6.77 12.03 -24.96
CA ASP A 72 -7.07 12.40 -23.55
C ASP A 72 -7.19 13.92 -23.36
N ARG A 73 -8.30 14.50 -23.84
CA ARG A 73 -8.79 15.81 -23.35
C ARG A 73 -10.31 15.81 -23.23
N PRO A 74 -10.87 15.83 -22.00
CA PRO A 74 -12.20 16.37 -21.81
C PRO A 74 -12.10 17.90 -21.73
N PHE A 75 -12.65 18.53 -22.78
CA PHE A 75 -13.41 19.76 -22.68
C PHE A 75 -14.30 19.74 -21.43
N LEU A 76 -14.29 20.79 -20.60
CA LEU A 76 -15.51 21.44 -20.09
C LEU A 76 -15.17 22.78 -19.42
N LYS A 77 -15.99 23.77 -19.77
CA LYS A 77 -15.86 25.20 -19.51
C LYS A 77 -15.92 25.57 -18.03
N ALA A 78 -15.15 26.60 -17.71
CA ALA A 78 -15.24 27.40 -16.49
C ALA A 78 -16.61 28.12 -16.37
N SER A 79 -17.05 28.29 -15.13
CA SER A 79 -17.85 29.46 -14.74
C SER A 79 -17.28 30.02 -13.44
N ASP A 80 -16.82 31.25 -13.52
CA ASP A 80 -16.28 32.07 -12.44
C ASP A 80 -17.32 32.35 -11.36
N SER A 81 -16.84 32.45 -10.11
CA SER A 81 -17.29 33.44 -9.13
C SER A 81 -16.29 33.45 -7.98
N ALA A 82 -15.34 34.39 -8.05
CA ALA A 82 -14.45 34.74 -6.97
C ALA A 82 -15.24 35.44 -5.85
N ALA A 83 -15.05 34.99 -4.62
CA ALA A 83 -15.31 35.80 -3.43
C ALA A 83 -14.15 35.57 -2.46
N ALA A 84 -13.28 36.57 -2.37
CA ALA A 84 -12.28 36.69 -1.33
C ALA A 84 -12.97 36.83 0.03
N PHE A 85 -12.41 36.19 1.06
CA PHE A 85 -12.71 36.56 2.45
C PHE A 85 -11.42 36.73 3.28
N PRO A 86 -11.44 37.68 4.22
CA PRO A 86 -10.27 38.23 4.88
C PRO A 86 -9.79 37.33 6.02
N GLY A 87 -8.52 37.50 6.39
CA GLY A 87 -7.96 36.89 7.58
C GLY A 87 -8.61 37.45 8.85
N THR A 88 -8.78 36.60 9.86
CA THR A 88 -8.53 36.89 11.28
C THR A 88 -8.65 35.61 12.11
N GLY A 89 -7.60 35.32 12.88
CA GLY A 89 -7.69 34.85 14.26
C GLY A 89 -8.39 33.51 14.55
N TYR A 90 -7.72 32.38 14.30
CA TYR A 90 -8.02 31.17 15.06
C TYR A 90 -7.31 31.21 16.41
N GLY A 91 -8.05 31.66 17.43
CA GLY A 91 -7.77 31.30 18.81
C GLY A 91 -7.68 29.77 18.92
N ARG A 92 -6.58 29.30 19.52
CA ARG A 92 -6.27 27.88 19.70
C ARG A 92 -7.43 27.16 20.40
N PRO A 93 -8.10 26.17 19.76
CA PRO A 93 -8.90 25.24 20.53
C PRO A 93 -7.93 24.34 21.29
N ARG A 94 -7.83 24.52 22.61
CA ARG A 94 -7.37 23.43 23.48
C ARG A 94 -8.37 22.29 23.30
N VAL A 95 -8.03 21.31 22.49
CA VAL A 95 -8.74 20.02 22.47
C VAL A 95 -8.52 19.43 23.86
N LYS A 96 -9.51 19.60 24.75
CA LYS A 96 -9.61 18.79 25.95
C LYS A 96 -9.78 17.36 25.46
N PHE A 97 -8.68 16.62 25.38
CA PHE A 97 -8.75 15.17 25.52
C PHE A 97 -9.44 14.94 26.86
N LEU A 98 -10.74 14.63 26.79
CA LEU A 98 -11.51 14.24 27.96
C LEU A 98 -10.74 13.12 28.62
N GLY A 99 -10.19 13.45 29.80
CA GLY A 99 -9.22 12.63 30.47
C GLY A 99 -9.72 11.22 30.73
N ARG A 100 -8.75 10.30 30.74
CA ARG A 100 -8.67 9.14 31.65
C ARG A 100 -9.84 8.15 31.72
N ASN A 101 -10.84 8.24 30.85
CA ASN A 101 -11.84 7.20 30.66
C ASN A 101 -11.66 6.56 29.28
N PHE A 102 -10.48 6.01 29.02
CA PHE A 102 -10.30 4.93 28.04
C PHE A 102 -10.92 3.67 28.64
N GLY A 103 -12.25 3.64 28.65
CA GLY A 103 -13.06 2.63 29.29
C GLY A 103 -14.43 3.20 29.63
N SER A 104 -15.46 2.65 28.98
CA SER A 104 -16.88 2.88 29.27
C SER A 104 -17.46 4.23 28.81
N LYS A 105 -17.83 4.31 27.53
CA LYS A 105 -19.13 4.84 27.15
C LYS A 105 -19.81 3.79 26.28
N ASN A 106 -20.82 3.15 26.88
CA ASN A 106 -21.49 1.89 26.51
C ASN A 106 -20.74 0.67 27.06
N GLY A 107 -21.29 0.09 28.13
CA GLY A 107 -20.73 -1.01 28.92
C GLY A 107 -20.66 -2.36 28.20
N THR A 108 -20.10 -2.41 27.00
CA THR A 108 -19.57 -3.65 26.42
C THR A 108 -18.07 -3.61 26.60
N SER A 109 -17.57 -4.22 27.69
CA SER A 109 -16.18 -4.66 27.68
C SER A 109 -16.00 -5.51 26.42
N LEU A 110 -14.95 -5.24 25.64
CA LEU A 110 -14.59 -6.11 24.53
C LEU A 110 -14.45 -7.52 25.09
N GLN A 111 -15.35 -8.41 24.64
CA GLN A 111 -15.28 -9.81 25.00
C GLN A 111 -14.25 -10.46 24.09
N PHE A 112 -12.98 -10.36 24.49
CA PHE A 112 -11.96 -11.25 23.97
C PHE A 112 -12.40 -12.70 24.22
N ALA A 113 -12.01 -13.62 23.34
CA ALA A 113 -12.37 -15.03 23.47
C ALA A 113 -12.11 -15.53 24.91
N ALA A 114 -13.17 -15.92 25.62
CA ALA A 114 -13.08 -16.41 26.99
C ALA A 114 -12.42 -17.82 27.01
N GLY A 115 -11.61 -18.11 28.03
CA GLY A 115 -11.10 -19.47 28.27
C GLY A 115 -9.90 -19.91 27.40
N LEU A 116 -9.06 -18.98 26.93
CA LEU A 116 -7.82 -19.33 26.22
C LEU A 116 -6.92 -20.20 27.11
N ASN A 117 -6.79 -21.49 26.75
CA ASN A 117 -6.01 -22.47 27.50
C ASN A 117 -4.51 -22.25 27.26
N ARG A 118 -3.86 -21.54 28.20
CA ARG A 118 -2.44 -21.13 28.13
C ARG A 118 -1.52 -22.29 28.53
N ARG A 119 -1.18 -23.14 27.57
CA ARG A 119 -0.51 -24.43 27.86
C ARG A 119 1.03 -24.37 27.94
N LYS A 120 1.70 -23.32 27.46
CA LYS A 120 3.13 -23.03 27.66
C LYS A 120 3.47 -21.70 26.98
N ARG A 121 4.33 -20.87 27.57
CA ARG A 121 4.90 -19.70 26.88
C ARG A 121 6.00 -20.14 25.90
N PHE A 122 5.89 -19.73 24.64
CA PHE A 122 6.89 -20.02 23.60
C PHE A 122 8.01 -18.98 23.57
N TRP A 123 7.66 -17.71 23.77
CA TRP A 123 8.58 -16.57 23.68
C TRP A 123 8.01 -15.34 24.39
N SER A 124 8.78 -14.27 24.47
CA SER A 124 8.35 -12.98 25.02
C SER A 124 8.90 -11.85 24.13
N PRO A 125 8.03 -11.05 23.48
CA PRO A 125 8.49 -9.89 22.71
C PRO A 125 9.24 -8.84 23.53
N LYS A 126 9.04 -8.82 24.86
CA LYS A 126 9.74 -7.92 25.80
C LYS A 126 11.21 -8.30 26.02
N ASP A 127 11.61 -9.51 25.64
CA ASP A 127 12.97 -10.01 25.81
C ASP A 127 13.87 -9.66 24.60
N LEU A 128 13.30 -9.04 23.57
CA LEU A 128 13.95 -8.74 22.29
C LEU A 128 14.68 -7.40 22.25
N ASP A 129 14.70 -6.65 23.34
CA ASP A 129 15.29 -5.31 23.38
C ASP A 129 16.83 -5.34 23.37
N ASP A 130 17.46 -4.50 22.54
CA ASP A 130 18.90 -4.27 22.61
C ASP A 130 19.23 -3.36 23.80
N ARG A 131 19.56 -3.98 24.94
CA ARG A 131 19.91 -3.28 26.18
C ARG A 131 21.17 -2.42 26.10
N THR A 132 21.92 -2.50 25.00
CA THR A 132 23.11 -1.66 24.76
C THR A 132 22.80 -0.40 23.94
N SER A 133 21.57 -0.28 23.44
CA SER A 133 21.09 0.85 22.67
C SER A 133 20.30 1.83 23.54
N ASP A 134 20.37 3.11 23.19
CA ASP A 134 19.37 4.08 23.66
C ASP A 134 17.99 3.70 23.12
N LEU A 135 16.97 3.87 23.97
CA LEU A 135 15.57 3.72 23.57
C LEU A 135 15.07 4.99 22.89
N PRO A 136 14.11 4.90 21.95
CA PRO A 136 13.46 6.08 21.41
C PRO A 136 12.64 6.78 22.49
N ASP A 137 12.57 8.11 22.41
CA ASP A 137 11.77 8.91 23.34
C ASP A 137 10.28 8.60 23.16
N CYS A 138 9.49 8.64 24.23
CA CYS A 138 8.03 8.53 24.10
C CYS A 138 7.39 9.91 24.11
N LYS A 139 6.68 10.24 23.03
CA LYS A 139 5.90 11.48 22.96
C LYS A 139 4.56 11.32 23.67
N HIS A 140 4.56 11.59 24.97
CA HIS A 140 3.33 11.60 25.77
C HIS A 140 2.30 12.58 25.18
N GLY A 141 1.06 12.12 25.02
CA GLY A 141 -0.03 12.92 24.45
C GLY A 141 -0.23 12.78 22.94
N ALA A 142 0.66 12.07 22.23
CA ALA A 142 0.45 11.74 20.82
C ALA A 142 -0.84 10.92 20.63
N LEU A 143 -1.65 11.27 19.62
CA LEU A 143 -2.88 10.52 19.28
C LEU A 143 -2.56 9.12 18.76
N PHE A 144 -1.48 8.99 17.98
CA PHE A 144 -1.01 7.72 17.48
C PHE A 144 0.51 7.66 17.32
N ILE A 145 1.08 6.47 17.50
CA ILE A 145 2.48 6.18 17.18
C ILE A 145 2.53 5.39 15.89
N ILE A 146 3.44 5.76 14.98
CA ILE A 146 3.73 5.04 13.77
C ILE A 146 5.01 4.22 14.00
N ILE A 147 4.88 2.89 14.02
CA ILE A 147 6.03 1.99 14.04
C ILE A 147 6.36 1.57 12.61
N ILE A 148 7.61 1.78 12.21
CA ILE A 148 8.07 1.66 10.82
C ILE A 148 9.14 0.59 10.76
N THR A 149 8.89 -0.54 10.10
CA THR A 149 9.95 -1.53 9.93
C THR A 149 10.96 -1.05 8.90
N SER A 150 12.24 -1.02 9.27
CA SER A 150 13.32 -0.58 8.38
C SER A 150 14.54 -1.49 8.49
N SER A 151 15.28 -1.66 7.40
CA SER A 151 16.54 -2.42 7.40
C SER A 151 17.70 -1.56 7.95
N PRO A 152 18.76 -2.15 8.53
CA PRO A 152 19.83 -1.38 9.16
C PRO A 152 20.53 -0.39 8.22
N ASP A 153 20.65 -0.76 6.94
CA ASP A 153 21.29 0.01 5.87
C ASP A 153 20.39 1.03 5.16
N HIS A 154 19.09 1.07 5.47
CA HIS A 154 18.12 2.00 4.87
C HIS A 154 18.19 3.43 5.45
N PHE A 155 19.40 3.98 5.62
CA PHE A 155 19.64 5.30 6.19
C PHE A 155 18.95 6.43 5.39
N GLU A 156 18.99 6.35 4.06
CA GLU A 156 18.42 7.37 3.17
C GLU A 156 16.89 7.39 3.25
N LEU A 157 16.25 6.22 3.21
CA LEU A 157 14.80 6.08 3.38
C LEU A 157 14.33 6.67 4.71
N ARG A 158 14.97 6.30 5.82
CA ARG A 158 14.65 6.89 7.14
C ARG A 158 14.83 8.41 7.13
N SER A 159 15.87 8.92 6.48
CA SER A 159 16.10 10.37 6.35
C SER A 159 14.99 11.07 5.57
N GLU A 160 14.50 10.50 4.47
CA GLU A 160 13.40 11.06 3.67
C GLU A 160 12.07 11.01 4.41
N ILE A 161 11.78 9.90 5.08
CA ILE A 161 10.58 9.73 5.91
C ILE A 161 10.53 10.82 6.99
N ARG A 162 11.65 11.07 7.69
CA ARG A 162 11.77 12.14 8.70
C ARG A 162 11.51 13.54 8.14
N LYS A 163 11.89 13.80 6.89
CA LYS A 163 11.71 15.11 6.21
C LYS A 163 10.31 15.28 5.60
N THR A 164 9.52 14.22 5.53
CA THR A 164 8.22 14.21 4.86
C THR A 164 7.11 13.90 5.87
N TRP A 165 6.51 12.72 5.82
CA TRP A 165 5.29 12.40 6.56
C TRP A 165 5.50 12.17 8.06
N CYS A 166 6.75 12.01 8.51
CA CYS A 166 7.10 12.04 9.93
C CYS A 166 7.46 13.44 10.46
N ASP A 167 7.55 14.46 9.59
CA ASP A 167 7.80 15.82 10.06
C ASP A 167 6.56 16.40 10.72
N THR A 168 6.64 16.66 12.03
CA THR A 168 5.55 17.26 12.80
C THR A 168 5.70 18.77 13.00
N LYS A 169 6.70 19.44 12.41
CA LYS A 169 6.95 20.89 12.63
C LYS A 169 5.77 21.78 12.26
N ASN A 170 5.04 21.40 11.20
CA ASN A 170 3.87 22.15 10.71
C ASN A 170 2.54 21.63 11.27
N ALA A 171 2.58 20.56 12.07
CA ALA A 171 1.44 20.04 12.81
C ALA A 171 1.52 20.54 14.27
N SER A 172 0.43 20.44 15.05
CA SER A 172 0.55 20.72 16.47
C SER A 172 1.56 19.76 17.12
N ALA A 173 2.24 20.19 18.17
CA ALA A 173 3.30 19.40 18.78
C ALA A 173 2.82 18.06 19.35
N ASP A 174 1.52 17.71 19.35
CA ASP A 174 0.95 16.54 20.01
C ASP A 174 0.23 15.56 19.06
N VAL A 175 0.50 15.59 17.74
CA VAL A 175 -0.33 14.81 16.79
C VAL A 175 0.05 13.33 16.70
N TRP A 176 1.26 13.05 16.23
CA TRP A 176 1.80 11.69 16.10
C TRP A 176 3.30 11.68 16.39
N GLN A 177 3.87 10.48 16.44
CA GLN A 177 5.30 10.23 16.49
C GLN A 177 5.64 9.04 15.60
N CYS A 178 6.79 9.09 14.94
CA CYS A 178 7.35 7.95 14.22
C CYS A 178 8.47 7.29 15.01
N VAL A 179 8.53 5.96 14.95
CA VAL A 179 9.60 5.13 15.54
C VAL A 179 10.00 4.07 14.53
N PHE A 180 11.28 4.03 14.17
CA PHE A 180 11.84 3.02 13.28
C PHE A 180 12.22 1.76 14.07
N LEU A 181 11.79 0.60 13.59
CA LEU A 181 12.13 -0.70 14.14
C LEU A 181 13.27 -1.32 13.32
N VAL A 182 14.41 -1.56 13.96
CA VAL A 182 15.62 -2.05 13.29
C VAL A 182 16.27 -3.17 14.13
N GLY A 183 16.70 -4.25 13.48
CA GLY A 183 17.43 -5.35 14.12
C GLY A 183 18.95 -5.14 14.12
N GLN A 184 19.69 -6.18 14.50
CA GLN A 184 21.14 -6.24 14.39
C GLN A 184 21.57 -6.52 12.95
N THR A 185 22.76 -6.07 12.59
CA THR A 185 23.45 -6.42 11.34
C THR A 185 24.78 -7.08 11.67
N LEU A 186 25.27 -7.94 10.77
CA LEU A 186 26.63 -8.51 10.84
C LEU A 186 27.68 -7.55 10.26
N ASP A 187 27.26 -6.52 9.54
CA ASP A 187 28.15 -5.51 8.97
C ASP A 187 28.51 -4.46 10.03
N GLU A 188 29.80 -4.41 10.37
CA GLU A 188 30.36 -3.52 11.39
C GLU A 188 30.27 -2.04 11.06
N ASN A 189 30.38 -1.68 9.78
CA ASN A 189 30.25 -0.30 9.33
C ASN A 189 28.80 0.17 9.45
N ILE A 190 27.85 -0.67 9.01
CA ILE A 190 26.41 -0.37 9.17
C ILE A 190 26.05 -0.30 10.66
N ARG A 191 26.57 -1.21 11.50
CA ARG A 191 26.33 -1.21 12.95
C ARG A 191 26.79 0.10 13.61
N THR A 192 27.99 0.56 13.26
CA THR A 192 28.55 1.83 13.78
C THR A 192 27.71 3.03 13.34
N ARG A 193 27.40 3.13 12.05
CA ARG A 193 26.56 4.21 11.51
C ARG A 193 25.15 4.24 12.11
N LEU A 194 24.56 3.06 12.35
CA LEU A 194 23.23 2.95 12.98
C LEU A 194 23.26 3.42 14.43
N LYS A 195 24.34 3.17 15.17
CA LYS A 195 24.52 3.70 16.53
C LYS A 195 24.54 5.23 16.51
N ASP A 196 25.31 5.84 15.61
CA ASP A 196 25.38 7.29 15.47
C ASP A 196 24.04 7.90 15.05
N GLU A 197 23.30 7.24 14.15
CA GLU A 197 21.95 7.66 13.75
C GLU A 197 20.98 7.61 14.94
N SER A 198 20.98 6.51 15.69
CA SER A 198 20.12 6.31 16.87
C SER A 198 20.34 7.40 17.92
N GLN A 199 21.61 7.72 18.21
CA GLN A 199 21.96 8.78 19.16
C GLN A 199 21.54 10.17 18.70
N ARG A 200 21.64 10.44 17.39
CA ARG A 200 21.30 11.74 16.81
C ARG A 200 19.79 11.99 16.76
N HIS A 201 19.00 10.97 16.41
CA HIS A 201 17.58 11.15 16.10
C HIS A 201 16.63 10.69 17.22
N ARG A 202 17.07 9.79 18.11
CA ARG A 202 16.25 9.24 19.21
C ARG A 202 14.89 8.69 18.80
N ASP A 203 14.81 8.15 17.58
CA ASP A 203 13.60 7.62 16.97
C ASP A 203 13.76 6.18 16.46
N ILE A 204 14.82 5.47 16.87
CA ILE A 204 15.09 4.09 16.48
C ILE A 204 14.94 3.17 17.70
N LEU A 205 14.07 2.18 17.60
CA LEU A 205 14.02 1.04 18.51
C LEU A 205 14.88 -0.10 17.93
N ARG A 206 16.01 -0.38 18.59
CA ARG A 206 16.93 -1.45 18.18
C ARG A 206 16.62 -2.75 18.90
N GLY A 207 16.44 -3.83 18.13
CA GLY A 207 16.20 -5.17 18.66
C GLY A 207 17.45 -6.03 18.70
N ASN A 208 17.50 -6.97 19.66
CA ASN A 208 18.56 -7.97 19.79
C ASN A 208 18.24 -9.25 19.01
N TYR A 209 18.06 -9.10 17.70
CA TYR A 209 17.85 -10.19 16.73
C TYR A 209 18.45 -9.78 15.40
N LEU A 210 18.96 -10.74 14.61
CA LEU A 210 19.47 -10.44 13.28
C LEU A 210 18.34 -9.91 12.39
N ASP A 211 18.58 -8.78 11.73
CA ASP A 211 17.62 -8.17 10.83
C ASP A 211 17.51 -9.00 9.55
N SER A 212 16.34 -9.63 9.36
CA SER A 212 16.03 -10.44 8.20
C SER A 212 14.53 -10.58 8.06
N TYR A 213 14.07 -10.90 6.85
CA TYR A 213 12.65 -11.19 6.60
C TYR A 213 12.12 -12.29 7.54
N ARG A 214 12.93 -13.32 7.84
CA ARG A 214 12.54 -14.43 8.70
C ARG A 214 12.26 -14.00 10.15
N ASN A 215 12.83 -12.88 10.60
CA ASN A 215 12.66 -12.32 11.93
C ASN A 215 11.71 -11.12 11.96
N LEU A 216 10.97 -10.84 10.89
CA LEU A 216 10.08 -9.66 10.81
C LEU A 216 9.01 -9.66 11.91
N THR A 217 8.47 -10.83 12.25
CA THR A 217 7.54 -11.00 13.39
C THR A 217 8.15 -10.60 14.73
N MET A 218 9.41 -10.96 14.97
CA MET A 218 10.13 -10.52 16.17
C MET A 218 10.24 -8.99 16.18
N LYS A 219 10.59 -8.41 15.03
CA LYS A 219 10.72 -6.96 14.87
C LYS A 219 9.45 -6.21 15.22
N VAL A 220 8.33 -6.56 14.60
CA VAL A 220 7.07 -5.85 14.85
C VAL A 220 6.55 -6.09 16.26
N MET A 221 6.59 -7.32 16.77
CA MET A 221 6.13 -7.62 18.13
C MET A 221 6.99 -6.95 19.21
N HIS A 222 8.30 -6.76 18.96
CA HIS A 222 9.17 -5.97 19.83
C HIS A 222 8.73 -4.50 19.87
N GLY A 223 8.44 -3.88 18.72
CA GLY A 223 7.88 -2.53 18.64
C GLY A 223 6.55 -2.38 19.39
N LEU A 224 5.64 -3.33 19.19
CA LEU A 224 4.34 -3.36 19.90
C LEU A 224 4.54 -3.54 21.41
N ALA A 225 5.46 -4.38 21.85
CA ALA A 225 5.75 -4.57 23.25
C ALA A 225 6.38 -3.33 23.90
N TRP A 226 7.29 -2.64 23.21
CA TRP A 226 7.83 -1.37 23.67
C TRP A 226 6.71 -0.35 23.93
N LEU A 227 5.74 -0.22 23.00
CA LEU A 227 4.57 0.65 23.18
C LEU A 227 3.81 0.31 24.47
N THR A 228 3.49 -0.97 24.71
CA THR A 228 2.77 -1.38 25.95
C THR A 228 3.51 -1.09 27.26
N THR A 229 4.81 -0.78 27.21
CA THR A 229 5.64 -0.52 28.39
C THR A 229 6.06 0.93 28.54
N LYS A 230 6.10 1.69 27.44
CA LYS A 230 6.67 3.05 27.40
C LYS A 230 5.72 4.09 26.81
N CYS A 231 4.82 3.70 25.90
CA CYS A 231 3.97 4.61 25.13
C CYS A 231 2.51 4.16 25.02
N GLU A 232 1.64 4.83 25.77
CA GLU A 232 0.20 4.57 25.79
C GLU A 232 -0.58 5.50 24.84
N ALA A 233 -0.15 5.58 23.58
CA ALA A 233 -0.92 6.33 22.59
C ALA A 233 -2.21 5.56 22.22
N PRO A 234 -3.34 6.25 22.03
CA PRO A 234 -4.63 5.61 21.73
C PRO A 234 -4.63 4.66 20.54
N TYR A 235 -3.86 4.98 19.50
CA TYR A 235 -3.74 4.17 18.30
C TYR A 235 -2.28 3.93 17.90
N VAL A 236 -2.07 2.87 17.16
CA VAL A 236 -0.77 2.50 16.59
C VAL A 236 -0.97 2.25 15.11
N LEU A 237 -0.14 2.85 14.27
CA LEU A 237 -0.02 2.50 12.87
C LEU A 237 1.27 1.70 12.69
N LYS A 238 1.17 0.46 12.19
CA LYS A 238 2.33 -0.25 11.65
C LYS A 238 2.41 0.02 10.15
N THR A 239 3.61 0.30 9.66
CA THR A 239 3.91 0.37 8.22
C THR A 239 5.36 -0.04 7.95
N ASP A 240 5.72 -0.15 6.69
CA ASP A 240 7.08 -0.43 6.23
C ASP A 240 7.77 0.86 5.76
N ASP A 241 9.10 0.87 5.64
CA ASP A 241 9.86 2.04 5.18
C ASP A 241 9.79 2.28 3.67
N ASP A 242 9.18 1.36 2.92
CA ASP A 242 8.79 1.51 1.52
C ASP A 242 7.30 1.89 1.36
N CYS A 243 6.71 2.51 2.39
CA CYS A 243 5.37 3.08 2.35
C CYS A 243 5.36 4.59 2.55
N TYR A 244 4.39 5.26 1.94
CA TYR A 244 4.04 6.65 2.23
C TYR A 244 2.78 6.70 3.10
N VAL A 245 2.81 7.50 4.17
CA VAL A 245 1.67 7.71 5.06
C VAL A 245 1.13 9.14 4.92
N ASN A 246 -0.16 9.28 4.66
CA ASN A 246 -0.85 10.56 4.75
C ASN A 246 -1.27 10.85 6.19
N THR A 247 -0.29 11.27 7.00
CA THR A 247 -0.46 11.45 8.45
C THR A 247 -1.49 12.50 8.83
N LEU A 248 -1.61 13.58 8.03
CA LEU A 248 -2.63 14.61 8.24
C LEU A 248 -4.05 14.08 8.03
N LEU A 249 -4.28 13.34 6.94
CA LEU A 249 -5.59 12.75 6.67
C LEU A 249 -5.96 11.70 7.72
N LEU A 250 -5.00 10.84 8.10
CA LEU A 250 -5.22 9.83 9.14
C LEU A 250 -5.56 10.49 10.49
N TRP A 251 -4.83 11.53 10.87
CA TRP A 251 -5.14 12.29 12.09
C TRP A 251 -6.55 12.88 12.06
N GLN A 252 -6.92 13.59 10.98
CA GLN A 252 -8.26 14.18 10.84
C GLN A 252 -9.35 13.11 10.98
N PHE A 253 -9.14 11.96 10.33
CA PHE A 253 -10.06 10.84 10.41
C PHE A 253 -10.19 10.28 11.84
N LEU A 254 -9.06 10.04 12.52
CA LEU A 254 -9.06 9.51 13.89
C LEU A 254 -9.72 10.45 14.90
N VAL A 255 -9.61 11.78 14.71
CA VAL A 255 -10.22 12.77 15.60
C VAL A 255 -11.71 12.99 15.31
N HIS A 256 -12.09 13.08 14.04
CA HIS A 256 -13.42 13.57 13.66
C HIS A 256 -14.39 12.48 13.20
N HIS A 257 -13.89 11.33 12.77
CA HIS A 257 -14.70 10.34 12.07
C HIS A 257 -14.60 8.92 12.63
N ASN A 258 -13.50 8.56 13.30
CA ASN A 258 -13.34 7.21 13.81
C ASN A 258 -14.35 6.92 14.94
N LYS A 259 -15.30 6.03 14.65
CA LYS A 259 -16.30 5.54 15.62
C LYS A 259 -15.82 4.31 16.41
N GLN A 260 -14.77 3.63 15.93
CA GLN A 260 -14.22 2.42 16.55
C GLN A 260 -12.94 2.79 17.32
N THR A 261 -13.12 3.28 18.55
CA THR A 261 -12.02 3.75 19.40
C THR A 261 -11.37 2.63 20.22
N THR A 262 -12.01 1.46 20.29
CA THR A 262 -11.51 0.23 20.92
C THR A 262 -11.75 -0.95 20.00
N GLY A 263 -11.02 -2.06 20.20
CA GLY A 263 -11.17 -3.25 19.37
C GLY A 263 -10.82 -3.02 17.90
N LEU A 264 -10.04 -1.98 17.57
CA LEU A 264 -9.72 -1.61 16.20
C LEU A 264 -8.55 -2.46 15.69
N TYR A 265 -8.74 -3.09 14.53
CA TYR A 265 -7.69 -3.65 13.69
C TYR A 265 -8.08 -3.40 12.23
N ALA A 266 -7.56 -2.33 11.63
CA ALA A 266 -7.98 -1.84 10.32
C ALA A 266 -6.83 -1.79 9.31
N GLY A 267 -7.10 -2.18 8.07
CA GLY A 267 -6.12 -2.18 6.99
C GLY A 267 -6.68 -2.79 5.70
N ASN A 268 -5.82 -3.04 4.71
CA ASN A 268 -6.21 -3.77 3.50
C ASN A 268 -6.23 -5.27 3.80
N MET A 269 -7.40 -5.91 3.76
CA MET A 269 -7.50 -7.31 4.17
C MET A 269 -7.05 -8.27 3.08
N VAL A 270 -6.08 -9.11 3.42
CA VAL A 270 -5.69 -10.26 2.61
C VAL A 270 -6.82 -11.29 2.70
N VAL A 271 -7.59 -11.26 1.61
CA VAL A 271 -8.71 -12.10 1.15
C VAL A 271 -10.08 -11.93 1.84
N LYS A 272 -11.07 -11.55 1.02
CA LYS A 272 -12.51 -11.50 1.34
C LYS A 272 -13.27 -12.80 1.00
N THR A 273 -12.76 -13.65 0.11
CA THR A 273 -13.54 -14.78 -0.48
C THR A 273 -12.87 -16.15 -0.46
N HIS A 274 -11.53 -16.26 -0.41
CA HIS A 274 -10.82 -17.54 -0.31
C HIS A 274 -9.67 -17.42 0.68
N LYS A 275 -9.60 -18.26 1.72
CA LYS A 275 -8.50 -18.16 2.71
C LYS A 275 -7.13 -18.24 2.01
N ARG A 276 -6.13 -17.48 2.47
CA ARG A 276 -4.76 -17.54 1.90
C ARG A 276 -4.11 -18.86 2.27
N LYS A 277 -3.81 -19.71 1.28
CA LYS A 277 -3.09 -20.97 1.50
C LYS A 277 -1.66 -20.69 1.97
N VAL A 278 -1.22 -21.43 2.98
CA VAL A 278 0.13 -21.33 3.52
C VAL A 278 1.12 -21.95 2.52
N ILE A 279 2.14 -21.18 2.15
CA ILE A 279 3.21 -21.66 1.28
C ILE A 279 4.12 -22.57 2.09
N ARG A 280 4.34 -23.80 1.62
CA ARG A 280 5.12 -24.84 2.32
C ARG A 280 6.48 -25.13 1.71
N ASP A 281 6.73 -24.67 0.48
CA ASP A 281 8.02 -24.87 -0.19
C ASP A 281 9.11 -24.03 0.49
N PRO A 282 10.14 -24.64 1.11
CA PRO A 282 11.17 -23.90 1.82
C PRO A 282 11.96 -22.91 0.95
N ASN A 283 11.95 -23.06 -0.38
CA ASN A 283 12.63 -22.17 -1.31
C ASN A 283 11.87 -20.86 -1.56
N GLU A 284 10.59 -20.80 -1.19
CA GLU A 284 9.78 -19.59 -1.32
C GLU A 284 10.02 -18.63 -0.15
N LYS A 285 10.06 -17.33 -0.45
CA LYS A 285 10.29 -16.25 0.53
C LYS A 285 9.33 -16.32 1.73
N TRP A 286 8.07 -16.66 1.46
CA TRP A 286 6.97 -16.63 2.43
C TRP A 286 6.64 -18.00 3.02
N SER A 287 7.56 -18.95 2.94
CA SER A 287 7.33 -20.32 3.37
C SER A 287 7.23 -20.48 4.88
N VAL A 288 6.28 -21.30 5.33
CA VAL A 288 6.09 -21.65 6.74
C VAL A 288 5.92 -23.16 6.84
N SER A 289 6.70 -23.80 7.71
CA SER A 289 6.65 -25.26 7.88
C SER A 289 5.35 -25.70 8.57
N VAL A 290 4.96 -26.97 8.36
CA VAL A 290 3.82 -27.56 9.07
C VAL A 290 4.05 -27.60 10.59
N GLU A 291 5.31 -27.72 11.01
CA GLU A 291 5.71 -27.70 12.42
C GLU A 291 5.56 -26.32 13.05
N ASP A 292 5.77 -25.25 12.28
CA ASP A 292 5.59 -23.87 12.76
C ASP A 292 4.12 -23.44 12.76
N TYR A 293 3.35 -23.88 11.76
CA TYR A 293 1.93 -23.59 11.65
C TYR A 293 1.20 -24.73 10.93
N ARG A 294 0.45 -25.54 11.65
CA ARG A 294 -0.23 -26.73 11.12
C ARG A 294 -1.38 -26.43 10.12
N PRO A 295 -2.27 -25.44 10.36
CA PRO A 295 -3.39 -25.21 9.45
C PRO A 295 -2.95 -24.89 8.02
N GLU A 296 -3.70 -25.39 7.03
CA GLU A 296 -3.36 -25.18 5.61
C GLU A 296 -3.58 -23.75 5.12
N TYR A 297 -4.37 -22.97 5.84
CA TYR A 297 -4.79 -21.63 5.45
C TYR A 297 -4.66 -20.67 6.64
N TYR A 298 -4.23 -19.44 6.36
CA TYR A 298 -4.26 -18.36 7.34
C TYR A 298 -5.70 -17.87 7.57
N PRO A 299 -6.01 -17.32 8.77
CA PRO A 299 -7.20 -16.51 8.97
C PRO A 299 -7.12 -15.22 8.13
N MET A 300 -8.16 -14.38 8.18
CA MET A 300 -8.10 -13.06 7.55
C MET A 300 -7.11 -12.17 8.30
N TYR A 301 -6.30 -11.39 7.57
CA TYR A 301 -5.31 -10.49 8.15
C TYR A 301 -5.12 -9.24 7.30
N ALA A 302 -4.73 -8.14 7.91
CA ALA A 302 -4.36 -6.92 7.20
C ALA A 302 -2.99 -7.09 6.53
N SER A 303 -2.85 -6.65 5.28
CA SER A 303 -1.60 -6.70 4.52
C SER A 303 -0.46 -5.98 5.24
N GLY A 304 0.75 -6.52 5.10
CA GLY A 304 1.98 -5.94 5.63
C GLY A 304 2.23 -4.48 5.26
N SER A 305 1.66 -3.98 4.14
CA SER A 305 1.74 -2.57 3.72
C SER A 305 1.35 -1.58 4.81
N GLY A 306 0.43 -1.96 5.70
CA GLY A 306 0.18 -1.20 6.93
C GLY A 306 -1.20 -1.45 7.52
N TYR A 307 -1.32 -1.22 8.82
CA TYR A 307 -2.57 -1.39 9.57
C TYR A 307 -2.60 -0.53 10.84
N ALA A 308 -3.79 -0.04 11.18
CA ALA A 308 -4.08 0.71 12.38
C ALA A 308 -4.69 -0.20 13.46
N ILE A 309 -4.22 -0.06 14.71
CA ILE A 309 -4.64 -0.86 15.86
C ILE A 309 -4.94 0.07 17.04
N SER A 310 -5.99 -0.18 17.81
CA SER A 310 -6.23 0.53 19.07
C SER A 310 -5.37 -0.05 20.22
N PHE A 311 -5.00 0.77 21.19
CA PHE A 311 -4.05 0.40 22.25
C PHE A 311 -4.48 -0.81 23.09
N ASP A 312 -5.79 -0.96 23.33
CA ASP A 312 -6.37 -2.12 24.03
C ASP A 312 -6.10 -3.44 23.27
N VAL A 313 -6.19 -3.40 21.94
CA VAL A 313 -5.88 -4.55 21.09
C VAL A 313 -4.37 -4.81 21.08
N VAL A 314 -3.53 -3.78 20.99
CA VAL A 314 -2.06 -3.93 21.06
C VAL A 314 -1.64 -4.64 22.35
N THR A 315 -2.22 -4.25 23.49
CA THR A 315 -1.94 -4.86 24.78
C THR A 315 -2.27 -6.36 24.78
N LYS A 316 -3.45 -6.72 24.29
CA LYS A 316 -3.93 -8.11 24.24
C LYS A 316 -3.18 -8.95 23.22
N LEU A 317 -2.81 -8.36 22.09
CA LEU A 317 -1.97 -8.94 21.06
C LEU A 317 -0.60 -9.33 21.64
N VAL A 318 0.07 -8.41 22.35
CA VAL A 318 1.37 -8.69 22.99
C VAL A 318 1.24 -9.77 24.08
N GLU A 319 0.18 -9.73 24.90
CA GLU A 319 -0.08 -10.77 25.91
C GLU A 319 -0.27 -12.15 25.30
N GLU A 320 -1.12 -12.28 24.27
CA GLU A 320 -1.49 -13.58 23.70
C GLU A 320 -0.42 -14.14 22.77
N SER A 321 0.35 -13.27 22.11
CA SER A 321 1.47 -13.67 21.23
C SER A 321 2.46 -14.61 21.92
N GLN A 322 2.65 -14.47 23.24
CA GLN A 322 3.55 -15.30 24.04
C GLN A 322 3.18 -16.79 24.03
N PHE A 323 1.93 -17.12 23.72
CA PHE A 323 1.38 -18.48 23.69
C PHE A 323 1.20 -19.03 22.27
N ILE A 324 1.62 -18.28 21.25
CA ILE A 324 1.62 -18.71 19.85
C ILE A 324 3.06 -18.73 19.36
N LYS A 325 3.45 -19.80 18.66
CA LYS A 325 4.77 -19.90 18.05
C LYS A 325 4.88 -18.86 16.91
N PRO A 326 5.91 -17.99 16.90
CA PRO A 326 6.07 -16.99 15.83
C PRO A 326 6.37 -17.66 14.49
N ILE A 327 5.85 -17.08 13.41
CA ILE A 327 6.16 -17.47 12.02
C ILE A 327 6.85 -16.30 11.30
N PRO A 328 7.63 -16.54 10.25
CA PRO A 328 8.27 -15.48 9.47
C PRO A 328 7.34 -14.43 8.87
N ASN A 329 6.14 -14.85 8.44
CA ASN A 329 5.19 -13.95 7.79
C ASN A 329 4.44 -13.12 8.84
N GLU A 330 4.92 -11.91 9.08
CA GLU A 330 4.49 -11.04 10.17
C GLU A 330 3.00 -10.68 10.10
N ASP A 331 2.53 -10.23 8.94
CA ASP A 331 1.14 -9.81 8.76
C ASP A 331 0.15 -10.97 9.00
N ALA A 332 0.46 -12.17 8.52
CA ALA A 332 -0.28 -13.39 8.82
C ALA A 332 -0.18 -13.79 10.30
N TYR A 333 0.97 -13.60 10.93
CA TYR A 333 1.12 -13.85 12.38
C TYR A 333 0.20 -12.95 13.20
N ILE A 334 0.13 -11.66 12.90
CA ILE A 334 -0.80 -10.73 13.53
C ILE A 334 -2.23 -11.24 13.36
N GLY A 335 -2.63 -11.62 12.14
CA GLY A 335 -3.93 -12.22 11.87
C GLY A 335 -4.24 -13.47 12.70
N ILE A 336 -3.28 -14.37 12.87
CA ILE A 336 -3.42 -15.58 13.71
C ILE A 336 -3.72 -15.21 15.16
N VAL A 337 -3.02 -14.22 15.72
CA VAL A 337 -3.26 -13.79 17.09
C VAL A 337 -4.61 -13.05 17.21
N MET A 338 -4.97 -12.20 16.24
CA MET A 338 -6.25 -11.49 16.22
C MET A 338 -7.44 -12.45 16.15
N ASP A 339 -7.37 -13.47 15.29
CA ASP A 339 -8.38 -14.53 15.16
C ASP A 339 -8.58 -15.27 16.48
N ARG A 340 -7.49 -15.63 17.15
CA ARG A 340 -7.53 -16.26 18.48
C ARG A 340 -8.12 -15.35 19.55
N LEU A 341 -7.86 -14.04 19.48
CA LEU A 341 -8.42 -13.04 20.39
C LEU A 341 -9.90 -12.74 20.12
N GLY A 342 -10.43 -13.14 18.95
CA GLY A 342 -11.77 -12.80 18.49
C GLY A 342 -11.89 -11.36 17.98
N VAL A 343 -10.77 -10.69 17.66
CA VAL A 343 -10.76 -9.33 17.12
C VAL A 343 -11.09 -9.39 15.63
N GLN A 344 -12.21 -8.79 15.25
CA GLN A 344 -12.65 -8.78 13.86
C GLN A 344 -11.91 -7.70 13.06
N PRO A 345 -11.29 -8.06 11.92
CA PRO A 345 -10.62 -7.09 11.06
C PRO A 345 -11.60 -6.13 10.37
N THR A 346 -11.24 -4.84 10.35
CA THR A 346 -11.97 -3.78 9.64
C THR A 346 -11.29 -3.50 8.29
N LEU A 347 -11.92 -3.90 7.18
CA LEU A 347 -11.39 -3.60 5.85
C LEU A 347 -11.40 -2.09 5.57
N SER A 348 -10.27 -1.59 5.06
CA SER A 348 -10.14 -0.24 4.56
C SER A 348 -9.40 -0.21 3.21
N GLY A 349 -10.07 0.28 2.16
CA GLY A 349 -9.45 0.51 0.85
C GLY A 349 -8.45 1.67 0.83
N ARG A 350 -8.39 2.42 1.92
CA ARG A 350 -7.51 3.58 2.12
C ARG A 350 -6.05 3.18 2.41
N PHE A 351 -5.81 1.89 2.64
CA PHE A 351 -4.49 1.27 2.66
C PHE A 351 -4.27 0.64 1.28
N THR A 352 -3.61 1.35 0.36
CA THR A 352 -3.37 0.83 -0.99
C THR A 352 -2.10 -0.03 -1.05
N LEU A 353 -2.19 -1.16 -1.75
CA LEU A 353 -1.09 -2.11 -1.93
C LEU A 353 -0.06 -1.64 -2.97
N SER A 354 -0.33 -0.52 -3.65
CA SER A 354 0.58 0.09 -4.61
C SER A 354 0.43 1.61 -4.67
N SER A 355 1.57 2.28 -4.80
CA SER A 355 1.72 3.71 -5.07
C SER A 355 1.59 4.05 -6.56
N THR A 356 1.60 3.04 -7.44
CA THR A 356 1.61 3.24 -8.89
C THR A 356 0.29 3.86 -9.36
N GLY A 357 0.39 4.90 -10.19
CA GLY A 357 -0.78 5.56 -10.79
C GLY A 357 -1.52 6.52 -9.87
N LEU A 358 -1.05 6.75 -8.63
CA LEU A 358 -1.67 7.72 -7.72
C LEU A 358 -1.49 9.16 -8.22
N ARG A 359 -2.63 9.82 -8.44
CA ARG A 359 -2.76 11.23 -8.80
C ARG A 359 -2.93 12.08 -7.54
N VAL A 360 -2.76 13.40 -7.68
CA VAL A 360 -2.88 14.38 -6.59
C VAL A 360 -4.16 14.16 -5.77
N CYS A 361 -5.34 14.08 -6.40
CA CYS A 361 -6.59 13.96 -5.65
C CYS A 361 -6.83 12.61 -4.97
N ASN A 362 -6.07 11.55 -5.29
CA ASN A 362 -6.16 10.30 -4.55
C ASN A 362 -5.72 10.47 -3.08
N PHE A 363 -4.87 11.47 -2.79
CA PHE A 363 -4.43 11.78 -1.43
C PHE A 363 -5.51 12.46 -0.56
N LYS A 364 -6.72 12.70 -1.08
CA LYS A 364 -7.89 13.03 -0.24
C LYS A 364 -8.48 11.81 0.46
N TYR A 365 -8.14 10.60 0.00
CA TYR A 365 -8.73 9.35 0.47
C TYR A 365 -7.70 8.40 1.10
N ILE A 366 -6.51 8.30 0.51
CA ILE A 366 -5.51 7.28 0.88
C ILE A 366 -4.79 7.64 2.18
N PHE A 367 -4.77 6.68 3.12
CA PHE A 367 -3.98 6.73 4.35
C PHE A 367 -2.56 6.23 4.15
N VAL A 368 -2.40 5.07 3.50
CA VAL A 368 -1.09 4.42 3.31
C VAL A 368 -0.98 3.95 1.88
N ALA A 369 0.17 4.18 1.26
CA ALA A 369 0.50 3.69 -0.08
C ALA A 369 1.84 2.97 -0.09
N HIS A 370 1.85 1.73 -0.55
CA HIS A 370 3.02 0.84 -0.55
C HIS A 370 3.83 0.87 -1.85
N GLY A 371 5.10 0.47 -1.80
CA GLY A 371 6.00 0.44 -2.95
C GLY A 371 6.57 1.82 -3.28
N VAL A 372 7.04 2.53 -2.27
CA VAL A 372 7.62 3.87 -2.36
C VAL A 372 9.12 3.73 -2.19
N LEU A 373 9.86 4.00 -3.27
CA LEU A 373 11.31 3.93 -3.27
C LEU A 373 11.92 5.22 -2.70
N ALA A 374 13.19 5.14 -2.32
CA ALA A 374 13.99 6.33 -2.02
C ALA A 374 13.93 7.32 -3.19
N GLY A 375 13.80 8.61 -2.89
CA GLY A 375 13.57 9.70 -3.83
C GLY A 375 12.10 9.96 -4.16
N VAL A 376 11.20 8.99 -3.94
CA VAL A 376 9.77 9.10 -4.29
C VAL A 376 8.93 9.63 -3.11
N HIS A 377 9.41 9.50 -1.87
CA HIS A 377 8.68 9.99 -0.68
C HIS A 377 8.36 11.48 -0.78
N GLN A 378 9.31 12.29 -1.25
CA GLN A 378 9.10 13.74 -1.41
C GLN A 378 8.06 14.06 -2.49
N GLU A 379 8.07 13.32 -3.61
CA GLU A 379 7.07 13.49 -4.66
C GLU A 379 5.66 13.20 -4.13
N MET A 380 5.48 12.10 -3.40
CA MET A 380 4.20 11.74 -2.80
C MET A 380 3.78 12.76 -1.73
N HIS A 381 4.73 13.29 -0.97
CA HIS A 381 4.47 14.36 -0.01
C HIS A 381 3.95 15.62 -0.70
N ASN A 382 4.59 16.03 -1.80
CA ASN A 382 4.17 17.18 -2.58
C ASN A 382 2.76 16.97 -3.18
N LYS A 383 2.46 15.77 -3.69
CA LYS A 383 1.11 15.43 -4.17
C LYS A 383 0.07 15.52 -3.05
N MET A 384 0.39 15.05 -1.84
CA MET A 384 -0.49 15.17 -0.68
C MET A 384 -0.76 16.64 -0.31
N LEU A 385 0.27 17.48 -0.29
CA LEU A 385 0.13 18.91 -0.02
C LEU A 385 -0.70 19.61 -1.11
N ALA A 386 -0.39 19.35 -2.38
CA ALA A 386 -1.13 19.86 -3.53
C ALA A 386 -2.61 19.48 -3.49
N ALA A 387 -2.93 18.26 -3.04
CA ALA A 387 -4.31 17.81 -2.92
C ALA A 387 -5.13 18.73 -1.99
N GLN A 388 -4.52 19.31 -0.96
CA GLN A 388 -5.22 20.20 -0.03
C GLN A 388 -5.80 21.44 -0.71
N THR A 389 -5.13 21.95 -1.74
CA THR A 389 -5.48 23.18 -2.45
C THR A 389 -6.13 22.94 -3.82
N GLU A 390 -5.73 21.89 -4.53
CA GLU A 390 -6.12 21.67 -5.94
C GLU A 390 -7.38 20.83 -6.10
N CYS A 391 -7.70 20.00 -5.11
CA CYS A 391 -8.82 19.06 -5.21
C CYS A 391 -10.04 19.60 -4.46
N ARG A 392 -11.22 19.42 -5.05
CA ARG A 392 -12.49 19.80 -4.44
C ARG A 392 -12.63 19.16 -3.06
N LYS A 393 -13.28 19.88 -2.14
CA LYS A 393 -13.80 19.29 -0.91
C LYS A 393 -15.02 18.48 -1.30
N ASP A 394 -14.81 17.20 -1.58
CA ASP A 394 -15.91 16.23 -1.62
C ASP A 394 -16.39 15.96 -0.18
N ASP A 395 -17.52 15.27 -0.03
CA ASP A 395 -18.02 14.85 1.28
C ASP A 395 -16.92 14.09 2.04
N ASP A 396 -16.71 14.46 3.31
CA ASP A 396 -15.69 13.82 4.15
C ASP A 396 -15.96 12.31 4.22
N VAL A 397 -14.94 11.50 3.88
CA VAL A 397 -15.04 10.04 4.03
C VAL A 397 -14.97 9.71 5.51
N THR A 398 -16.16 9.55 6.10
CA THR A 398 -16.37 9.37 7.54
C THR A 398 -16.30 7.91 8.01
N SER A 399 -15.93 6.99 7.13
CA SER A 399 -15.86 5.55 7.40
C SER A 399 -14.47 4.97 7.13
N TRP A 400 -14.19 3.81 7.71
CA TRP A 400 -12.97 3.05 7.42
C TRP A 400 -12.96 2.49 5.99
N TYR A 401 -14.13 2.24 5.39
CA TYR A 401 -14.25 1.73 4.02
C TYR A 401 -14.03 2.83 2.98
#